data_AF-A0AA43IH05-F1
#
_entry.id   AF-A0AA43IH05-F1
#
_cell.length_a   1.000
_cell.length_b   1.000
_cell.length_c   1.000
_cell.angle_alpha   90.00
_cell.angle_beta   90.00
_cell.angle_gamma   90.00
#
_symmetry.space_group_name_H-M   'P 1'
#
loop_
_entity.id
_entity.type
_entity.pdbx_description
1 polymer ?
#
loop_
_entity_poly.entity_id
_entity_poly.type
_entity_poly.pdbx_seq_one_letter_code
_entity_poly.pdbx_strand_id
1 'polypeptide(L)'
;ARRWRKMAGGAMRQSGVLAAAASYALDHHVARLADDHLHARMLAEGLAGLPGVSVALPQSNIVFVDLAPDKPADLVARLAARGVLATGLYKLRLVTHLDVSRDDIERAIPVLRDTLV
;
A
#
# COMPACT_ATOMS: atom_id res chain seq x y z
N ALA A 1 -9.61 -30.62 -2.22
CA ALA A 1 -9.77 -29.42 -1.35
C ALA A 1 -10.45 -29.68 0.01
N ARG A 2 -11.65 -30.29 0.10
CA ARG A 2 -12.43 -30.35 1.37
C ARG A 2 -11.74 -31.08 2.54
N ARG A 3 -11.08 -32.22 2.31
CA ARG A 3 -10.38 -33.00 3.36
C ARG A 3 -9.19 -32.25 3.95
N TRP A 4 -8.28 -31.75 3.10
CA TRP A 4 -7.11 -30.98 3.52
C TRP A 4 -7.47 -29.67 4.24
N ARG A 5 -8.48 -28.94 3.75
CA ARG A 5 -8.99 -27.74 4.45
C ARG A 5 -9.45 -28.06 5.87
N LYS A 6 -10.18 -29.17 6.05
CA LYS A 6 -10.64 -29.60 7.38
C LYS A 6 -9.49 -30.03 8.28
N MET A 7 -8.52 -30.79 7.75
CA MET A 7 -7.35 -31.25 8.52
C MET A 7 -6.46 -30.08 8.96
N ALA A 8 -6.33 -29.03 8.14
CA ALA A 8 -5.60 -27.81 8.49
C ALA A 8 -6.42 -26.84 9.38
N GLY A 9 -7.63 -27.22 9.84
CA GLY A 9 -8.46 -26.39 10.70
C GLY A 9 -9.31 -25.32 10.01
N GLY A 10 -9.28 -25.22 8.68
CA GLY A 10 -10.03 -24.22 7.89
C GLY A 10 -11.54 -24.49 7.73
N ALA A 11 -12.11 -25.42 8.51
CA ALA A 11 -13.54 -25.75 8.49
C ALA A 11 -14.30 -24.97 9.57
N MET A 12 -14.28 -23.64 9.47
CA MET A 12 -14.95 -22.73 10.39
C MET A 12 -16.47 -22.98 10.41
N ARG A 13 -17.08 -22.73 11.56
CA ARG A 13 -18.54 -22.75 11.73
C ARG A 13 -19.08 -21.31 11.67
N GLN A 14 -20.34 -21.17 11.29
CA GLN A 14 -21.02 -19.87 11.12
C GLN A 14 -20.23 -18.87 10.25
N SER A 15 -19.47 -19.35 9.26
CA SER A 15 -18.66 -18.51 8.38
C SER A 15 -19.46 -17.64 7.41
N GLY A 16 -20.80 -17.71 7.46
CA GLY A 16 -21.70 -16.92 6.60
C GLY A 16 -21.49 -15.42 6.73
N VAL A 17 -21.11 -14.93 7.92
CA VAL A 17 -20.81 -13.51 8.15
C VAL A 17 -19.61 -13.05 7.31
N LEU A 18 -18.51 -13.83 7.30
CA LEU A 18 -17.34 -13.54 6.48
C LEU A 18 -17.63 -13.70 4.98
N ALA A 19 -18.42 -14.71 4.61
CA ALA A 19 -18.82 -14.94 3.23
C ALA A 19 -19.69 -13.79 2.69
N ALA A 20 -20.57 -13.22 3.50
CA ALA A 20 -21.39 -12.06 3.11
C ALA A 20 -20.52 -10.82 2.83
N ALA A 21 -19.52 -10.55 3.67
CA ALA A 21 -18.56 -9.47 3.42
C ALA A 21 -17.77 -9.67 2.13
N ALA A 22 -17.31 -10.90 1.86
CA ALA A 22 -16.60 -11.22 0.62
C ALA A 22 -17.50 -11.10 -0.62
N SER A 23 -18.75 -11.57 -0.54
CA SER A 23 -19.73 -11.43 -1.63
C SER A 23 -19.96 -9.96 -1.96
N TYR A 24 -20.22 -9.13 -0.95
CA TYR A 24 -20.38 -7.68 -1.14
C TYR A 24 -19.13 -7.05 -1.76
N ALA A 25 -17.93 -7.43 -1.32
CA ALA A 25 -16.69 -6.91 -1.90
C ALA A 25 -16.55 -7.27 -3.39
N LEU A 26 -16.95 -8.48 -3.80
CA LEU A 26 -16.90 -8.89 -5.21
C LEU A 26 -17.89 -8.09 -6.08
N ASP A 27 -19.07 -7.80 -5.55
CA ASP A 27 -20.11 -7.07 -6.28
C ASP A 27 -19.83 -5.55 -6.35
N HIS A 28 -19.21 -4.98 -5.30
CA HIS A 28 -19.11 -3.52 -5.15
C HIS A 28 -17.69 -2.95 -5.21
N HIS A 29 -16.64 -3.74 -4.93
CA HIS A 29 -15.28 -3.20 -4.76
C HIS A 29 -14.31 -3.52 -5.90
N VAL A 30 -14.68 -4.34 -6.88
CA VAL A 30 -13.76 -4.71 -7.99
C VAL A 30 -13.46 -3.52 -8.91
N ALA A 31 -14.49 -2.78 -9.34
CA ALA A 31 -14.31 -1.67 -10.28
C ALA A 31 -13.43 -0.54 -9.71
N ARG A 32 -13.58 -0.23 -8.42
CA ARG A 32 -12.82 0.83 -7.73
C ARG A 32 -11.33 0.51 -7.52
N LEU A 33 -10.86 -0.71 -7.81
CA LEU A 33 -9.42 -0.99 -7.80
C LEU A 33 -8.66 -0.07 -8.77
N ALA A 34 -9.34 0.43 -9.81
CA ALA A 34 -8.80 1.46 -10.70
C ALA A 34 -8.42 2.76 -9.95
N ASP A 35 -9.14 3.12 -8.88
CA ASP A 35 -8.82 4.30 -8.06
C ASP A 35 -7.54 4.07 -7.26
N ASP A 36 -7.37 2.87 -6.70
CA ASP A 36 -6.14 2.51 -5.99
C ASP A 36 -4.93 2.54 -6.95
N HIS A 37 -5.10 2.10 -8.19
CA HIS A 37 -4.08 2.20 -9.24
C HIS A 37 -3.77 3.65 -9.61
N LEU A 38 -4.79 4.51 -9.74
CA LEU A 38 -4.63 5.94 -9.98
C LEU A 38 -3.83 6.59 -8.84
N HIS A 39 -4.22 6.34 -7.60
CA HIS A 39 -3.55 6.86 -6.39
C HIS A 39 -2.09 6.40 -6.31
N ALA A 40 -1.80 5.14 -6.62
CA ALA A 40 -0.44 4.63 -6.64
C ALA A 40 0.39 5.34 -7.72
N ARG A 41 -0.19 5.59 -8.90
CA ARG A 41 0.47 6.33 -9.97
C ARG A 41 0.75 7.79 -9.56
N MET A 42 -0.24 8.48 -8.99
CA MET A 42 -0.08 9.85 -8.47
C MET A 42 1.04 9.92 -7.43
N LEU A 43 1.10 8.94 -6.53
CA LEU A 43 2.15 8.84 -5.53
C LEU A 43 3.54 8.65 -6.17
N ALA A 44 3.66 7.75 -7.15
CA ALA A 44 4.92 7.50 -7.85
C ALA A 44 5.40 8.73 -8.63
N GLU A 45 4.49 9.39 -9.35
CA GLU A 45 4.77 10.63 -10.09
C GLU A 45 5.16 11.77 -9.12
N GLY A 46 4.49 11.87 -7.98
CA GLY A 46 4.79 12.86 -6.93
C GLY A 46 6.16 12.67 -6.26
N LEU A 47 6.74 11.47 -6.31
CA LEU A 47 8.07 11.17 -5.78
C LEU A 47 9.17 11.17 -6.84
N ALA A 48 8.82 11.28 -8.12
CA ALA A 48 9.80 11.31 -9.20
C ALA A 48 10.74 12.53 -9.09
N GLY A 49 11.98 12.34 -9.54
CA GLY A 49 13.00 13.40 -9.61
C GLY A 49 13.66 13.78 -8.27
N LEU A 50 13.37 13.05 -7.19
CA LEU A 50 14.05 13.25 -5.90
C LEU A 50 15.50 12.71 -5.96
N PRO A 51 16.51 13.47 -5.47
CA PRO A 51 17.87 12.97 -5.37
C PRO A 51 17.98 11.74 -4.47
N GLY A 52 18.72 10.71 -4.91
CA GLY A 52 18.92 9.49 -4.10
C GLY A 52 17.69 8.60 -3.95
N VAL A 53 16.62 8.86 -4.72
CA VAL A 53 15.37 8.11 -4.71
C VAL A 53 15.03 7.71 -6.14
N SER A 54 14.74 6.43 -6.35
CA SER A 54 14.25 5.91 -7.63
C SER A 54 12.88 5.29 -7.44
N VAL A 55 11.92 5.68 -8.28
CA VAL A 55 10.55 5.18 -8.22
C VAL A 55 10.15 4.69 -9.60
N ALA A 56 9.74 3.43 -9.70
CA ALA A 56 9.18 2.89 -10.92
C ALA A 56 7.69 3.21 -11.01
N LEU A 57 7.18 3.43 -12.23
CA LEU A 57 5.74 3.57 -12.45
C LEU A 57 5.04 2.25 -12.06
N PRO A 58 4.06 2.29 -11.16
CA PRO A 58 3.36 1.09 -10.71
C PRO A 58 2.38 0.61 -11.78
N GLN A 59 2.19 -0.70 -11.87
CA GLN A 59 1.18 -1.33 -12.74
C GLN A 59 -0.16 -1.56 -12.00
N SER A 60 -0.17 -1.42 -10.68
CA SER A 60 -1.33 -1.63 -9.81
C SER A 60 -1.26 -0.69 -8.59
N ASN A 61 -1.76 -1.11 -7.43
CA ASN A 61 -1.82 -0.34 -6.18
C ASN A 61 -0.52 -0.34 -5.35
N ILE A 62 0.58 -0.91 -5.85
CA ILE A 62 1.84 -1.02 -5.09
C ILE A 62 2.92 -0.16 -5.74
N VAL A 63 3.48 0.77 -4.96
CA VAL A 63 4.63 1.59 -5.34
C VAL A 63 5.86 1.12 -4.58
N PHE A 64 6.92 0.84 -5.33
CA PHE A 64 8.23 0.58 -4.75
C PHE A 64 9.14 1.77 -4.94
N VAL A 65 9.78 2.20 -3.86
CA VAL A 65 10.71 3.32 -3.81
C VAL A 65 12.08 2.76 -3.42
N ASP A 66 12.99 2.75 -4.37
CA ASP A 66 14.39 2.40 -4.16
C ASP A 66 15.12 3.58 -3.52
N LEU A 67 15.84 3.29 -2.44
CA LEU A 67 16.55 4.27 -1.63
C LEU A 67 18.06 4.09 -1.77
N ALA A 68 18.80 5.18 -1.65
CA ALA A 68 20.25 5.12 -1.55
C ALA A 68 20.71 4.30 -0.32
N PRO A 69 21.86 3.59 -0.39
CA PRO A 69 22.32 2.67 0.66
C PRO A 69 22.58 3.31 2.02
N ASP A 70 22.80 4.63 2.05
CA ASP A 70 23.09 5.43 3.23
C ASP A 70 21.84 5.93 3.97
N LYS A 71 20.64 5.47 3.57
CA LYS A 71 19.41 5.95 4.19
C LYS A 71 19.30 5.54 5.67
N PRO A 72 18.80 6.45 6.53
CA PRO A 72 18.74 6.20 7.96
C PRO A 72 17.79 5.05 8.33
N ALA A 73 18.20 4.20 9.27
CA ALA A 73 17.41 3.07 9.75
C ALA A 73 16.08 3.49 10.42
N ASP A 74 15.99 4.73 10.90
CA ASP A 74 14.79 5.32 11.53
C ASP A 74 13.82 5.93 10.51
N LEU A 75 14.10 5.89 9.21
CA LEU A 75 13.29 6.53 8.17
C LEU A 75 11.80 6.19 8.26
N VAL A 76 11.46 4.90 8.42
CA VAL A 76 10.07 4.45 8.57
C VAL A 76 9.43 5.03 9.84
N ALA A 77 10.19 5.12 10.94
CA ALA A 77 9.70 5.70 12.18
C ALA A 77 9.44 7.21 12.04
N ARG A 78 10.30 7.94 11.32
CA ARG A 78 10.08 9.36 11.02
C ARG A 78 8.86 9.61 10.16
N LEU A 79 8.62 8.78 9.14
CA LEU A 79 7.41 8.84 8.33
C LEU A 79 6.17 8.57 9.20
N ALA A 80 6.22 7.55 10.05
CA ALA A 80 5.12 7.21 10.95
C ALA A 80 4.80 8.34 11.94
N ALA A 81 5.82 9.01 12.50
CA ALA A 81 5.64 10.17 13.37
C ALA A 81 4.93 11.35 12.68
N ARG A 82 4.94 11.38 11.34
CA ARG A 82 4.26 12.38 10.50
C ARG A 82 2.97 11.85 9.88
N GLY A 83 2.48 10.69 10.31
CA GLY A 83 1.23 10.10 9.86
C GLY A 83 1.32 9.30 8.56
N VAL A 84 2.52 9.02 8.03
CA VAL A 84 2.71 8.19 6.84
C VAL A 84 3.28 6.82 7.23
N LEU A 85 2.46 5.78 7.09
CA LEU A 85 2.89 4.41 7.38
C LEU A 85 3.45 3.75 6.12
N ALA A 86 4.66 3.20 6.23
CA ALA A 86 5.34 2.49 5.15
C ALA A 86 6.05 1.25 5.69
N THR A 87 6.38 0.32 4.80
CA THR A 87 7.18 -0.87 5.15
C THR A 87 8.36 -0.99 4.20
N GLY A 88 9.52 -1.44 4.71
CA GLY A 88 10.72 -1.62 3.89
C GLY A 88 11.98 -1.14 4.59
N LEU A 89 13.12 -1.63 4.11
CA LEU A 89 14.44 -1.25 4.61
C LEU A 89 15.23 -0.54 3.50
N TYR A 90 15.67 -1.29 2.48
CA TYR A 90 16.38 -0.74 1.32
C TYR A 90 15.44 -0.26 0.20
N LYS A 91 14.24 -0.81 0.18
CA LYS A 91 13.17 -0.49 -0.76
C LYS A 91 11.90 -0.27 0.05
N LEU A 92 11.37 0.95 0.04
CA LEU A 92 10.07 1.22 0.66
C LEU A 92 8.96 0.70 -0.24
N ARG A 93 7.96 0.09 0.39
CA ARG A 93 6.73 -0.39 -0.24
C ARG A 93 5.57 0.43 0.31
N LEU A 94 4.96 1.20 -0.58
CA LEU A 94 3.74 1.97 -0.33
C LEU A 94 2.60 1.27 -1.06
N VAL A 95 1.46 1.09 -0.39
CA VAL A 95 0.31 0.35 -0.92
C VAL A 95 -0.93 1.21 -0.75
N THR A 96 -1.64 1.47 -1.84
CA THR A 96 -2.94 2.16 -1.84
C THR A 96 -4.07 1.14 -1.71
N HIS A 97 -5.16 1.54 -1.05
CA HIS A 97 -6.34 0.70 -0.80
C HIS A 97 -7.56 1.57 -0.53
N LEU A 98 -8.73 0.93 -0.34
CA LEU A 98 -10.03 1.56 -0.09
C LEU A 98 -10.02 2.69 0.95
N ASP A 99 -9.19 2.57 1.98
CA ASP A 99 -9.14 3.52 3.09
C ASP A 99 -8.08 4.62 2.90
N VAL A 100 -7.42 4.67 1.73
CA VAL A 100 -6.46 5.71 1.36
C VAL A 100 -7.09 6.57 0.26
N SER A 101 -7.57 7.74 0.66
CA SER A 101 -8.20 8.69 -0.24
C SER A 101 -7.18 9.45 -1.08
N ARG A 102 -7.66 10.16 -2.10
CA ARG A 102 -6.85 11.08 -2.89
C ARG A 102 -6.19 12.15 -2.00
N ASP A 103 -6.94 12.71 -1.05
CA ASP A 103 -6.44 13.73 -0.13
C ASP A 103 -5.30 13.18 0.75
N ASP A 104 -5.36 11.89 1.12
CA ASP A 104 -4.26 11.23 1.84
C ASP A 104 -2.99 11.17 0.98
N ILE A 105 -3.11 10.85 -0.31
CA ILE A 105 -1.98 10.85 -1.25
C ILE A 105 -1.39 12.25 -1.38
N GLU A 106 -2.25 13.27 -1.57
CA GLU A 106 -1.82 14.66 -1.72
C GLU A 106 -1.14 15.19 -0.44
N ARG A 107 -1.57 14.76 0.75
CA ARG A 107 -0.91 15.06 2.03
C ARG A 107 0.39 14.28 2.23
N ALA A 108 0.45 13.02 1.78
CA ALA A 108 1.59 12.16 1.97
C ALA A 108 2.78 12.55 1.09
N ILE A 109 2.55 13.04 -0.14
CA ILE A 109 3.62 13.39 -1.08
C ILE A 109 4.60 14.42 -0.49
N PRO A 110 4.18 15.58 0.05
CA PRO A 110 5.10 16.54 0.68
C PRO A 110 5.89 15.95 1.85
N VAL A 111 5.24 15.15 2.71
CA VAL A 111 5.88 14.48 3.85
C VAL A 111 6.96 13.50 3.38
N LEU A 112 6.65 12.70 2.36
CA LEU A 112 7.59 11.75 1.78
C LEU A 112 8.76 12.50 1.12
N ARG A 113 8.49 13.52 0.29
CA ARG A 113 9.55 14.30 -0.36
C ARG A 113 10.51 14.92 0.65
N ASP A 114 10.00 15.47 1.74
CA ASP A 114 10.80 16.10 2.80
C ASP A 114 11.59 15.08 3.64
N THR A 115 11.05 13.89 3.86
CA THR A 115 11.73 12.87 4.71
C THR A 115 12.71 12.00 3.90
N LEU A 116 12.49 11.88 2.58
CA LEU A 116 13.27 11.04 1.67
C LEU A 116 14.46 11.76 1.03
N VAL A 117 14.57 13.08 1.15
CA VAL A 117 15.81 13.81 0.88
C VAL A 117 16.66 13.76 2.15
#